data_AF-A0A925HCH2-F1
#
_entry.id   AF-A0A925HCH2-F1
#
_cell.length_a   1.000
_cell.length_b   1.000
_cell.length_c   1.000
_cell.angle_alpha   90.00
_cell.angle_beta   90.00
_cell.angle_gamma   90.00
#
_symmetry.space_group_name_H-M   'P 1'
#
loop_
_entity.id
_entity.type
_entity.pdbx_description
1 polymer ?
#
loop_
_entity_poly.entity_id
_entity_poly.type
_entity_poly.pdbx_seq_one_letter_code
_entity_poly.pdbx_strand_id
1 'polypeptide(L)'
;MISIKKILGIVWLLLGPAVIYILVSGAVANIDPAGKKDINNPVIWIIIIAIFTPIAIGLSIFGWYAFKGEYDRVPTSSLDLSNGKS
;
A
#
# COMPACT_ATOMS: atom_id res chain seq x y z
N MET A 1 19.89 -15.36 7.30
CA MET A 1 18.86 -15.64 6.27
C MET A 1 18.11 -14.35 6.02
N ILE A 2 17.96 -13.91 4.77
CA ILE A 2 17.11 -12.75 4.46
C ILE A 2 15.69 -13.17 4.83
N SER A 3 15.13 -12.58 5.88
CA SER A 3 13.75 -12.88 6.28
C SER A 3 12.84 -12.57 5.10
N ILE A 4 12.08 -13.56 4.64
CA ILE A 4 11.07 -13.41 3.56
C ILE A 4 10.19 -12.16 3.80
N LYS A 5 9.96 -11.83 5.08
CA LYS A 5 9.25 -10.65 5.57
C LYS A 5 9.85 -9.32 5.11
N LYS A 6 11.19 -9.20 5.03
CA LYS A 6 11.88 -8.00 4.56
C LYS A 6 11.76 -7.81 3.04
N ILE A 7 11.85 -8.91 2.28
CA ILE A 7 11.63 -8.89 0.82
C ILE A 7 10.19 -8.48 0.53
N LEU A 8 9.22 -9.08 1.23
CA LEU A 8 7.81 -8.72 1.12
C LEU A 8 7.58 -7.25 1.49
N GLY A 9 8.23 -6.74 2.55
CA GLY A 9 8.16 -5.33 2.92
C GLY A 9 8.59 -4.38 1.79
N ILE A 10 9.72 -4.66 1.13
CA ILE A 10 10.18 -3.87 -0.03
C ILE A 10 9.20 -3.95 -1.20
N VAL A 11 8.67 -5.14 -1.49
CA VAL A 11 7.68 -5.33 -2.55
C VAL A 11 6.46 -4.45 -2.29
N TRP A 12 5.89 -4.47 -1.08
CA TRP A 12 4.72 -3.66 -0.74
C TRP A 12 5.01 -2.15 -0.71
N LEU A 13 6.22 -1.77 -0.31
CA LEU A 13 6.68 -0.38 -0.32
C LEU A 13 6.73 0.21 -1.73
N LEU A 14 7.20 -0.56 -2.72
CA LEU A 14 7.30 -0.11 -4.11
C LEU A 14 5.96 -0.25 -4.86
N LEU A 15 5.15 -1.24 -4.49
CA LEU A 15 3.87 -1.52 -5.14
C LEU A 15 2.85 -0.40 -4.88
N GLY A 16 2.86 0.22 -3.70
CA GLY A 16 1.99 1.37 -3.40
C GLY A 16 2.14 2.54 -4.39
N PRO A 17 3.33 3.15 -4.52
CA PRO A 17 3.57 4.21 -5.51
C PRO A 17 3.35 3.76 -6.95
N ALA A 18 3.71 2.52 -7.29
CA ALA A 18 3.51 1.98 -8.64
C ALA A 18 2.03 1.91 -9.04
N VAL A 19 1.15 1.46 -8.13
CA VAL A 19 -0.30 1.41 -8.38
C VAL A 19 -0.86 2.82 -8.60
N ILE A 20 -0.44 3.81 -7.80
CA ILE A 20 -0.89 5.19 -7.98
C ILE A 20 -0.44 5.76 -9.33
N TYR A 21 0.81 5.50 -9.72
CA TYR A 21 1.31 5.91 -11.02
C TYR A 21 0.48 5.33 -12.17
N ILE A 22 0.19 4.02 -12.13
CA ILE A 22 -0.61 3.35 -13.16
C ILE A 22 -2.04 3.92 -13.22
N LEU A 23 -2.66 4.16 -12.06
CA LEU A 23 -4.02 4.71 -12.00
C LEU A 23 -4.09 6.13 -12.56
N VAL A 24 -3.13 6.99 -12.21
CA VAL A 24 -3.05 8.36 -12.74
C VAL A 24 -2.77 8.34 -14.24
N SER A 25 -1.84 7.51 -14.71
CA SER A 25 -1.55 7.35 -16.14
C SER A 25 -2.77 6.86 -16.91
N GLY A 26 -3.50 5.88 -16.36
CA GLY A 26 -4.76 5.39 -16.93
C GLY A 26 -5.83 6.47 -17.00
N ALA A 27 -5.96 7.29 -15.95
CA ALA A 27 -6.90 8.40 -15.93
C ALA A 27 -6.56 9.43 -17.03
N VAL A 28 -5.30 9.82 -17.17
CA VAL A 28 -4.87 10.76 -18.22
C VAL A 28 -5.14 10.20 -19.62
N ALA A 29 -4.94 8.90 -19.83
CA ALA A 29 -5.16 8.27 -21.13
C ALA A 29 -6.64 8.06 -21.50
N ASN A 30 -7.53 7.94 -20.51
CA ASN A 30 -8.94 7.57 -20.73
C ASN A 30 -9.95 8.69 -20.44
N ILE A 31 -9.56 9.76 -19.76
CA ILE A 31 -10.42 10.92 -19.57
C ILE A 31 -10.52 11.67 -20.90
N ASP A 32 -11.70 11.62 -21.50
CA ASP A 32 -12.08 12.53 -22.58
C ASP A 32 -12.77 13.74 -21.93
N PRO A 33 -12.19 14.96 -21.97
CA PRO A 33 -12.81 16.15 -21.40
C PRO A 33 -14.19 16.45 -21.99
N ALA A 34 -14.49 15.97 -23.20
CA ALA A 34 -15.79 16.11 -23.84
C ALA A 34 -16.80 15.00 -23.44
N GLY A 35 -16.38 13.99 -22.68
CA GLY A 35 -17.26 13.11 -21.90
C GLY A 35 -18.27 12.27 -22.69
N LYS A 36 -17.99 11.89 -23.94
CA LYS A 36 -19.01 11.25 -24.82
C LYS A 36 -19.25 9.76 -24.55
N LYS A 37 -18.56 9.13 -23.59
CA LYS A 37 -18.70 7.70 -23.22
C LYS A 37 -18.68 7.52 -21.70
N ASP A 38 -19.55 6.64 -21.17
CA ASP A 38 -19.76 6.44 -19.72
C ASP A 38 -18.48 6.17 -18.92
N ILE A 39 -17.59 5.28 -19.39
CA ILE A 39 -16.37 4.91 -18.66
C ILE A 39 -15.23 5.94 -18.79
N ASN A 40 -15.33 6.85 -19.76
CA ASN A 40 -14.37 7.94 -19.96
C ASN A 40 -14.75 9.19 -19.15
N ASN A 41 -15.81 9.10 -18.34
CA ASN A 41 -16.25 10.18 -17.48
C ASN A 41 -15.19 10.43 -16.37
N PRO A 42 -14.66 11.66 -16.24
CA PRO A 42 -13.66 11.99 -15.22
C PRO A 42 -14.09 11.67 -13.79
N VAL A 43 -15.40 11.69 -13.50
CA VAL A 43 -15.94 11.39 -12.17
C VAL A 43 -15.59 9.96 -11.72
N ILE A 44 -15.63 8.98 -12.63
CA ILE A 44 -15.35 7.57 -12.31
C ILE A 44 -13.87 7.41 -11.91
N TRP A 45 -12.96 7.99 -12.69
CA TRP A 45 -11.52 7.95 -12.43
C TRP A 45 -11.14 8.62 -11.11
N ILE A 46 -11.78 9.75 -10.79
CA ILE A 46 -11.57 10.45 -9.51
C ILE A 46 -11.95 9.56 -8.33
N ILE A 47 -13.09 8.87 -8.39
CA ILE A 47 -13.54 7.96 -7.32
C ILE A 47 -12.54 6.80 -7.14
N ILE A 48 -12.07 6.19 -8.23
CA ILE A 48 -11.09 5.10 -8.18
C ILE A 48 -9.80 5.60 -7.51
N ILE A 49 -9.22 6.71 -7.98
CA ILE A 49 -7.99 7.25 -7.40
C ILE A 49 -8.18 7.60 -5.92
N ALA A 50 -9.31 8.20 -5.55
CA ALA A 50 -9.61 8.60 -4.17
C ALA A 50 -9.68 7.41 -3.21
N ILE A 51 -10.19 6.24 -3.64
CA ILE A 51 -10.25 5.02 -2.82
C ILE A 51 -8.88 4.33 -2.76
N PHE A 52 -8.19 4.22 -3.89
CA PHE A 52 -6.93 3.49 -3.96
C PHE A 52 -5.75 4.24 -3.33
N THR A 53 -5.79 5.58 -3.29
CA THR A 53 -4.74 6.41 -2.68
C THR A 53 -4.49 6.09 -1.20
N PRO A 54 -5.48 6.14 -0.28
CA PRO A 54 -5.26 5.81 1.13
C PRO A 54 -4.84 4.34 1.32
N ILE A 55 -5.33 3.42 0.47
CA ILE A 55 -4.92 2.01 0.50
C ILE A 55 -3.43 1.86 0.15
N ALA A 56 -2.98 2.52 -0.93
CA ALA A 56 -1.59 2.50 -1.36
C ALA A 56 -0.65 3.16 -0.33
N ILE A 57 -1.10 4.24 0.33
CA ILE A 57 -0.37 4.86 1.44
C ILE A 57 -0.23 3.86 2.59
N GLY A 58 -1.32 3.20 2.99
CA GLY A 58 -1.29 2.18 4.03
C GLY A 58 -0.34 1.03 3.71
N LEU A 59 -0.38 0.51 2.47
CA LEU A 59 0.53 -0.54 1.99
C LEU A 59 2.00 -0.08 1.98
N SER A 60 2.25 1.16 1.60
CA SER A 60 3.62 1.73 1.58
C SER A 60 4.18 1.84 2.99
N ILE A 61 3.39 2.36 3.93
CA ILE A 61 3.75 2.46 5.36
C ILE A 61 3.97 1.07 5.94
N PHE A 62 3.05 0.13 5.68
CA PHE A 62 3.21 -1.27 6.10
C PHE A 62 4.50 -1.90 5.57
N GLY A 63 4.78 -1.72 4.26
CA GLY A 63 5.99 -2.19 3.62
C GLY A 63 7.26 -1.62 4.27
N TRP A 64 7.25 -0.32 4.59
CA TRP A 64 8.33 0.35 5.31
C TRP A 64 8.60 -0.26 6.69
N TYR A 65 7.55 -0.44 7.51
CA TYR A 65 7.66 -1.05 8.83
C TYR A 65 8.12 -2.51 8.79
N ALA A 66 7.66 -3.27 7.78
CA ALA A 66 8.12 -4.64 7.53
C ALA A 66 9.58 -4.71 7.10
N PHE A 67 10.03 -3.78 6.27
CA PHE A 67 11.45 -3.67 5.90
C PHE A 67 12.34 -3.36 7.10
N LYS A 68 11.89 -2.46 7.99
CA LYS A 68 12.59 -2.15 9.26
C LYS A 68 12.61 -3.30 10.27
N GLY A 69 11.86 -4.38 10.03
CA GLY A 69 11.81 -5.55 10.91
C GLY A 69 11.00 -5.32 12.19
N GLU A 70 10.10 -4.32 12.21
CA GLU A 70 9.26 -4.07 13.39
C GLU A 70 8.27 -5.22 13.66
N TYR A 71 7.91 -6.00 12.62
CA TYR A 71 7.08 -7.20 12.71
C TYR A 71 7.86 -8.50 12.99
N ASP A 72 9.18 -8.44 13.21
CA ASP A 72 9.96 -9.66 13.53
C ASP A 72 9.72 -10.13 14.98
N ARG A 73 9.15 -9.28 15.83
CA ARG A 73 8.90 -9.54 17.25
C ARG A 73 7.48 -10.07 17.43
N VAL A 74 7.32 -11.39 17.46
CA VAL A 74 6.11 -12.03 17.99
C VAL A 74 6.53 -12.66 19.32
N PRO A 75 5.98 -12.25 20.48
CA PRO A 75 6.34 -12.88 21.76
C PRO A 75 5.92 -14.34 21.73
N THR A 76 6.91 -15.24 21.68
CA THR A 76 6.71 -16.68 21.50
C THR A 76 6.61 -17.45 22.82
N SER A 77 6.80 -16.78 23.97
CA SER A 77 6.66 -17.43 25.27
C SER A 77 5.83 -16.59 26.25
N SER A 78 5.02 -17.26 27.06
CA SER A 78 4.26 -16.65 28.16
C SER A 78 5.16 -16.04 29.25
N LEU A 79 6.44 -16.43 29.30
CA LEU A 79 7.46 -15.86 30.19
C LEU A 79 7.85 -14.43 29.79
N ASP A 80 7.79 -14.09 28.50
CA ASP A 80 8.09 -12.74 28.00
C ASP A 80 7.00 -11.70 28.35
N LEU A 81 5.79 -12.15 28.68
CA LEU A 81 4.68 -11.29 29.13
C LEU A 81 4.77 -10.97 30.64
N SER A 82 5.52 -11.76 31.41
CA SER A 82 5.67 -11.62 32.87
C SER A 82 6.73 -10.56 33.25
N ASN A 83 7.83 -10.49 32.49
CA ASN A 83 8.99 -9.66 32.84
C ASN A 83 8.88 -8.19 32.41
N GLY A 84 7.78 -7.77 31.77
CA GLY A 84 7.49 -6.37 31.44
C GLY A 84 6.75 -5.59 32.53
N LYS A 85 6.47 -6.23 33.68
CA LYS A 85 5.86 -5.61 34.86
C LYS A 85 6.71 -5.93 36.10
N SER A 86 7.84 -5.26 36.23
CA SER A 86 8.53 -5.07 37.51
C SER A 86 9.13 -3.68 37.57
#